data_AF-A0A926UIN8-F1
#
_entry.id   AF-A0A926UIN8-F1
#
_cell.length_a   1.000
_cell.length_b   1.000
_cell.length_c   1.000
_cell.angle_alpha   90.00
_cell.angle_beta   90.00
_cell.angle_gamma   90.00
#
_symmetry.space_group_name_H-M   'P 1'
#
loop_
_entity.id
_entity.type
_entity.pdbx_description
1 polymer ?
#
loop_
_entity_poly.entity_id
_entity_poly.type
_entity_poly.pdbx_seq_one_letter_code
_entity_poly.pdbx_strand_id
1 'polypeptide(L)'
;MRRLKIGLVLKPSVDDKWLSLDEASQDLGNGYSRSSILRRIKEKQWKEGYHWIDVSASSRKNGKRFYKVYKINVSAVRRSWITSQ
;
A
#
# COMPACT_ATOMS: atom_id res chain seq x y z
N MET A 1 -32.76 -3.30 -23.85
CA MET A 1 -32.03 -4.33 -23.07
C MET A 1 -30.88 -3.66 -22.33
N ARG A 2 -30.82 -3.79 -21.00
CA ARG A 2 -29.94 -3.02 -20.10
C ARG A 2 -28.49 -3.50 -20.19
N ARG A 3 -27.56 -2.60 -20.54
CA ARG A 3 -26.09 -2.84 -20.49
C ARG A 3 -25.58 -2.28 -19.16
N LEU A 4 -25.41 -3.13 -18.15
CA LEU A 4 -24.92 -2.73 -16.84
C LEU A 4 -23.46 -2.28 -16.95
N LYS A 5 -23.22 -0.98 -16.76
CA LYS A 5 -21.90 -0.39 -16.52
C LYS A 5 -21.49 -0.77 -15.09
N ILE A 6 -20.70 -1.82 -14.94
CA ILE A 6 -20.03 -2.12 -13.66
C ILE A 6 -18.61 -1.55 -13.76
N GLY A 7 -18.51 -0.24 -13.49
CA GLY A 7 -17.23 0.33 -13.08
C GLY A 7 -16.86 -0.36 -11.79
N LEU A 8 -15.81 -1.19 -11.83
CA LEU A 8 -15.28 -1.90 -10.69
C LEU A 8 -14.65 -0.87 -9.75
N VAL A 9 -15.48 -0.15 -9.00
CA VAL A 9 -15.02 0.60 -7.84
C VAL A 9 -14.55 -0.49 -6.88
N LEU A 10 -13.23 -0.66 -6.79
CA LEU A 10 -12.58 -1.42 -5.74
C LEU A 10 -13.05 -0.83 -4.42
N LYS A 11 -14.17 -1.34 -3.90
CA LYS A 11 -14.56 -1.11 -2.51
C LYS A 11 -13.35 -1.55 -1.69
N PRO A 12 -12.85 -0.71 -0.77
CA PRO A 12 -11.93 -1.22 0.23
C PRO A 12 -12.65 -2.38 0.90
N SER A 13 -12.15 -3.61 0.71
CA SER A 13 -12.76 -4.74 1.40
C SER A 13 -12.48 -4.54 2.87
N VAL A 14 -13.37 -5.03 3.73
CA VAL A 14 -13.24 -4.94 5.19
C VAL A 14 -11.89 -5.53 5.69
N ASP A 15 -11.17 -6.25 4.83
CA ASP A 15 -9.84 -6.83 5.00
C ASP A 15 -8.65 -5.98 4.51
N ASP A 16 -8.79 -4.66 4.32
CA ASP A 16 -7.62 -3.81 4.02
C ASP A 16 -6.70 -3.72 5.25
N LYS A 17 -5.77 -4.67 5.35
CA LYS A 17 -4.77 -4.78 6.41
C LYS A 17 -3.65 -3.78 6.15
N TRP A 18 -3.75 -2.61 6.80
CA TRP A 18 -2.74 -1.55 6.74
C TRP A 18 -1.66 -1.76 7.81
N LEU A 19 -0.49 -2.20 7.38
CA LEU A 19 0.65 -2.53 8.24
C LEU A 19 1.77 -1.50 8.12
N SER A 20 2.62 -1.39 9.15
CA SER A 20 3.89 -0.68 9.03
C SER A 20 4.79 -1.35 7.99
N LEU A 21 5.85 -0.65 7.56
CA LEU A 21 6.85 -1.20 6.64
C LEU A 21 7.46 -2.52 7.12
N ASP A 22 7.75 -2.63 8.42
CA ASP A 22 8.42 -3.80 8.98
C ASP A 22 7.45 -4.99 9.08
N GLU A 23 6.23 -4.75 9.57
CA GLU A 23 5.16 -5.75 9.59
C GLU A 23 4.78 -6.21 8.18
N ALA A 24 4.67 -5.27 7.23
CA ALA A 24 4.38 -5.59 5.83
C ALA A 24 5.51 -6.40 5.18
N SER A 25 6.77 -6.09 5.51
CA SER A 25 7.92 -6.87 5.04
C SER A 25 7.90 -8.30 5.57
N GLN A 26 7.46 -8.50 6.81
CA GLN A 26 7.30 -9.83 7.39
C GLN A 26 6.10 -10.59 6.79
N ASP A 27 4.95 -9.92 6.64
CA ASP A 27 3.71 -10.51 6.14
C ASP A 27 3.76 -10.83 4.64
N LEU A 28 4.43 -10.00 3.83
CA LEU A 28 4.63 -10.26 2.39
C LEU A 28 5.78 -11.25 2.14
N GLY A 29 6.76 -11.34 3.04
CA GLY A 29 7.86 -12.29 2.97
C GLY A 29 8.85 -12.02 1.83
N ASN A 30 9.35 -13.11 1.23
CA ASN A 30 10.44 -13.06 0.24
C ASN A 30 10.11 -12.12 -0.94
N GLY A 31 11.08 -11.26 -1.31
CA GLY A 31 10.94 -10.27 -2.38
C GLY A 31 10.35 -8.92 -1.96
N TYR A 32 9.90 -8.79 -0.71
CA TYR A 32 9.29 -7.57 -0.15
C TYR A 32 10.02 -7.08 1.10
N SER A 33 11.35 -7.02 1.06
CA SER A 33 12.12 -6.32 2.09
C SER A 33 11.71 -4.85 2.18
N ARG A 34 11.95 -4.21 3.33
CA ARG A 34 11.72 -2.77 3.54
C ARG A 34 12.25 -1.91 2.38
N SER A 35 13.48 -2.17 1.94
CA SER A 35 14.11 -1.48 0.81
C SER A 35 13.41 -1.76 -0.52
N SER A 36 12.97 -3.00 -0.76
CA SER A 36 12.19 -3.37 -1.95
C SER A 36 10.85 -2.65 -2.00
N ILE A 37 10.13 -2.61 -0.88
CA ILE A 37 8.85 -1.90 -0.75
C ILE A 37 9.05 -0.41 -1.04
N LEU A 38 10.02 0.23 -0.40
CA LEU A 38 10.32 1.66 -0.63
C LEU A 38 10.73 1.94 -2.08
N ARG A 39 11.48 1.03 -2.70
CA ARG A 39 11.83 1.12 -4.14
C ARG A 39 10.58 1.09 -5.01
N ARG A 40 9.65 0.15 -4.78
CA ARG A 40 8.39 0.03 -5.54
C ARG A 40 7.51 1.29 -5.40
N ILE A 41 7.49 1.89 -4.20
CA ILE A 41 6.82 3.18 -3.95
C ILE A 41 7.50 4.29 -4.76
N LYS A 42 8.83 4.40 -4.68
CA LYS A 42 9.62 5.44 -5.37
C LYS A 42 9.52 5.34 -6.89
N GLU A 43 9.51 4.13 -7.42
CA GLU A 43 9.35 3.81 -8.85
C GLU A 43 7.89 3.92 -9.32
N LYS A 44 6.96 4.38 -8.46
CA LYS A 44 5.52 4.52 -8.77
C LYS A 44 4.86 3.21 -9.24
N GLN A 45 5.44 2.06 -8.91
CA GLN A 45 4.83 0.75 -9.17
C GLN A 45 3.60 0.53 -8.27
N TRP A 46 3.58 1.19 -7.11
CA TRP A 46 2.50 1.13 -6.14
C TRP A 46 1.78 2.47 -6.02
N LYS A 47 0.45 2.42 -6.02
CA LYS A 47 -0.43 3.60 -5.99
C LYS A 47 -0.72 4.04 -4.56
N GLU A 48 -0.47 5.31 -4.27
CA GLU A 48 -0.84 5.94 -3.00
C GLU A 48 -2.36 5.93 -2.80
N GLY A 49 -2.81 5.70 -1.57
CA GLY A 49 -4.23 5.53 -1.21
C GLY A 49 -4.80 4.14 -1.51
N TYR A 50 -4.09 3.29 -2.27
CA TYR A 50 -4.50 1.92 -2.57
C TYR A 50 -3.51 0.88 -2.02
N HIS A 51 -2.24 0.96 -2.43
CA HIS A 51 -1.18 0.07 -1.96
C HIS A 51 -0.47 0.59 -0.71
N TRP A 52 -0.37 1.91 -0.56
CA TRP A 52 0.34 2.54 0.55
C TRP A 52 -0.24 3.92 0.88
N ILE A 53 -0.04 4.39 2.11
CA ILE A 53 -0.38 5.75 2.55
C ILE A 53 0.78 6.34 3.36
N ASP A 54 0.99 7.65 3.23
CA ASP A 54 1.89 8.40 4.10
C ASP A 54 1.15 8.79 5.39
N VAL A 55 1.56 8.27 6.54
CA VAL A 55 1.00 8.64 7.85
C VAL A 55 1.87 9.64 8.60
N SER A 56 3.00 10.08 8.02
CA SER A 56 3.87 11.10 8.61
C SER A 56 3.26 12.49 8.62
N ALA A 57 2.21 12.74 7.83
CA ALA A 57 1.48 14.02 7.80
C ALA A 57 0.93 14.41 9.18
N SER A 58 0.63 13.44 10.04
CA SER A 58 0.14 13.70 11.41
C SER A 58 1.26 13.89 12.45
N SER A 59 2.53 13.78 12.05
CA SER A 59 3.69 13.79 12.95
C SER A 59 4.52 15.07 12.83
N ARG A 60 3.90 16.23 12.53
CA ARG A 60 4.55 17.53 12.75
C ARG A 60 4.63 17.82 14.26
N LYS A 61 5.57 17.19 14.95
CA LYS A 61 5.95 17.56 16.31
C LYS A 61 7.25 18.37 16.24
N ASN A 62 7.20 19.66 16.52
CA ASN A 62 8.37 20.55 16.64
C ASN A 62 9.29 20.69 15.41
N GLY A 63 8.74 20.83 14.19
CA GLY A 63 9.52 21.28 13.02
C GLY A 63 10.64 20.36 12.52
N LYS A 64 10.86 19.20 13.16
CA LYS A 64 11.79 18.17 12.66
C LYS A 64 11.09 17.31 11.61
N ARG A 65 11.74 17.13 10.46
CA ARG A 65 11.38 16.08 9.49
C ARG A 65 11.55 14.73 10.18
N PHE A 66 10.46 14.14 10.66
CA PHE A 66 10.47 12.73 11.01
C PHE A 66 10.61 11.90 9.72
N TYR A 67 11.25 10.75 9.86
CA TYR A 67 11.29 9.71 8.82
C TYR A 67 9.86 9.48 8.31
N LYS A 68 9.68 9.43 6.98
CA LYS A 68 8.38 9.15 6.39
C LYS A 68 7.88 7.81 6.91
N VAL A 69 6.75 7.83 7.61
CA VAL A 69 6.10 6.64 8.14
C VAL A 69 5.07 6.24 7.10
N TYR A 70 5.30 5.09 6.49
CA TYR A 70 4.40 4.53 5.49
C TYR A 70 3.60 3.38 6.10
N LYS A 71 2.31 3.33 5.78
CA LYS A 71 1.52 2.11 5.95
C LYS A 71 1.26 1.47 4.61
N ILE A 72 1.36 0.14 4.56
CA ILE A 72 1.22 -0.68 3.36
C ILE A 72 -0.05 -1.51 3.49
N ASN A 73 -0.88 -1.49 2.45
CA ASN A 73 -2.02 -2.37 2.31
C ASN A 73 -1.54 -3.71 1.71
N VAL A 74 -1.24 -4.68 2.58
CA VAL A 74 -0.72 -5.98 2.13
C VAL A 74 -1.74 -6.76 1.29
N SER A 75 -3.04 -6.57 1.55
CA SER A 75 -4.13 -7.18 0.78
C SER A 75 -4.16 -6.66 -0.66
N ALA A 76 -3.95 -5.35 -0.87
CA ALA A 76 -3.85 -4.77 -2.21
C ALA A 76 -2.59 -5.23 -2.96
N VAL A 77 -1.46 -5.35 -2.25
CA VAL A 77 -0.19 -5.84 -2.83
C VAL A 77 -0.31 -7.29 -3.30
N ARG A 78 -0.87 -8.19 -2.48
CA ARG A 78 -1.08 -9.60 -2.84
C ARG A 78 -2.02 -9.76 -4.05
N ARG A 79 -3.14 -9.01 -4.07
CA ARG A 79 -4.07 -9.01 -5.22
C ARG A 79 -3.40 -8.59 -6.51
N SER A 80 -2.54 -7.57 -6.46
CA SER A 80 -1.86 -7.05 -7.66
C SER A 80 -0.86 -8.04 -8.26
N TRP A 81 -0.29 -8.92 -7.42
CA TRP A 81 0.58 -10.00 -7.88
C TRP A 81 -0.21 -11.10 -8.60
N ILE A 82 -1.37 -11.48 -8.06
CA ILE A 82 -2.25 -12.50 -8.65
C ILE A 82 -2.74 -12.09 -10.05
N THR A 83 -3.03 -10.80 -10.28
CA THR A 83 -3.50 -10.32 -11.59
C THR A 83 -2.39 -10.20 -12.65
N SER A 84 -1.12 -10.45 -12.30
CA SER A 84 0.01 -10.35 -13.23
C SER A 84 0.58 -11.71 -13.68
N GLN A 85 -0.07 -12.82 -13.29
CA GLN A 85 0.18 -14.17 -13.83
C GLN A 85 -0.85 -14.53 -14.90
#